data_AF-A0A1D8QZB9-F1
#
_entry.id   AF-A0A1D8QZB9-F1
#
_cell.length_a   1.000
_cell.length_b   1.000
_cell.length_c   1.000
_cell.angle_alpha   90.00
_cell.angle_beta   90.00
_cell.angle_gamma   90.00
#
_symmetry.space_group_name_H-M   'P 1'
#
loop_
_entity.id
_entity.type
_entity.pdbx_description
1 polymer ?
#
loop_
_entity_poly.entity_id
_entity_poly.type
_entity_poly.pdbx_seq_one_letter_code
_entity_poly.pdbx_strand_id
1 'polypeptide(L)'
;MPDEIRLTRIPSLAAVYTKGADNFLYHIANASVASLLLQHGLPLNRRHPLMLTEQNGISAWLAKITEYIEGNASEKAVILRLRRVMVEDALEPDPDHTAEFASNCYLLSGNFNGTII
;
A
#
# COMPACT_ATOMS: atom_id res chain seq x y z
N MET A 1 16.67 18.27 -0.62
CA MET A 1 16.70 16.83 -0.90
C MET A 1 15.29 16.48 -1.34
N PRO A 2 15.03 15.99 -2.56
CA PRO A 2 13.70 15.53 -2.90
C PRO A 2 13.37 14.37 -1.95
N ASP A 3 12.24 14.43 -1.28
CA ASP A 3 11.74 13.38 -0.40
C ASP A 3 11.41 12.13 -1.26
N GLU A 4 12.42 11.33 -1.60
CA GLU A 4 12.23 10.04 -2.26
C GLU A 4 11.28 9.18 -1.43
N ILE A 5 10.15 8.77 -2.00
CA ILE A 5 9.15 7.94 -1.31
C ILE A 5 9.83 6.70 -0.74
N ARG A 6 10.01 6.69 0.59
CA ARG A 6 10.71 5.60 1.29
C ARG A 6 9.77 4.41 1.48
N LEU A 7 9.65 3.59 0.44
CA LEU A 7 8.93 2.33 0.50
C LEU A 7 9.71 1.32 1.35
N THR A 8 9.11 0.84 2.43
CA THR A 8 9.73 -0.13 3.35
C THR A 8 8.95 -1.42 3.34
N ARG A 9 9.65 -2.56 3.21
CA ARG A 9 9.04 -3.88 3.39
C ARG A 9 8.89 -4.18 4.88
N ILE A 10 7.69 -4.58 5.29
CA ILE A 10 7.40 -5.03 6.64
C ILE A 10 7.26 -6.56 6.65
N PRO A 11 7.95 -7.27 7.56
CA PRO A 11 8.00 -8.73 7.56
C PRO A 11 6.69 -9.40 8.00
N SER A 12 5.88 -8.73 8.81
CA SER A 12 4.63 -9.31 9.32
C SER A 12 3.65 -8.24 9.81
N LEU A 13 2.36 -8.60 9.85
CA LEU A 13 1.30 -7.77 10.40
C LEU A 13 1.58 -7.34 11.85
N ALA A 14 2.20 -8.20 12.67
CA ALA A 14 2.57 -7.90 14.05
C ALA A 14 3.55 -6.72 14.17
N ALA A 15 4.43 -6.54 13.19
CA ALA A 15 5.35 -5.39 13.13
C ALA A 15 4.66 -4.07 12.75
N VAL A 16 3.42 -4.15 12.23
CA VAL A 16 2.61 -2.96 11.91
C VAL A 16 1.85 -2.45 13.13
N TYR A 17 1.45 -3.34 14.06
CA TYR A 17 0.69 -2.95 15.25
C TYR A 17 1.50 -2.24 16.35
N THR A 18 2.80 -2.05 16.14
CA THR A 18 3.66 -1.36 17.11
C THR A 18 3.60 0.16 16.92
N LYS A 19 2.70 0.80 17.68
CA LYS A 19 2.73 2.22 18.11
C LYS A 19 2.06 3.28 17.19
N GLY A 20 0.75 3.44 17.38
CA GLY A 20 0.01 4.73 17.47
C GLY A 20 0.00 5.67 16.27
N ALA A 21 -1.20 6.00 15.77
CA ALA A 21 -1.49 7.02 14.74
C ALA A 21 -0.41 7.11 13.66
N ASP A 22 -0.08 5.96 13.08
CA ASP A 22 0.99 5.85 12.10
C ASP A 22 0.49 6.60 10.85
N ASN A 23 1.09 7.76 10.55
CA ASN A 23 0.90 8.55 9.32
C ASN A 23 1.43 7.80 8.08
N PHE A 24 1.17 6.50 8.03
CA PHE A 24 1.68 5.55 7.09
C PHE A 24 0.52 4.86 6.41
N LEU A 25 0.73 4.59 5.13
CA LEU A 25 -0.15 3.80 4.31
C LEU A 25 0.54 2.50 3.96
N TYR A 26 -0.29 1.48 3.77
CA TYR A 26 0.15 0.13 3.53
C TYR A 26 -0.38 -0.35 2.19
N HIS A 27 0.51 -0.93 1.41
CA HIS A 27 0.18 -1.66 0.20
C HIS A 27 0.56 -3.12 0.41
N ILE A 28 -0.29 -4.04 0.01
CA ILE A 28 0.02 -5.45 0.13
C ILE A 28 -0.07 -6.04 -1.27
N ALA A 29 0.98 -6.73 -1.66
CA ALA A 29 1.11 -7.35 -2.98
C ALA A 29 1.82 -8.70 -2.86
N ASN A 30 1.87 -9.45 -3.96
CA ASN A 30 2.74 -10.63 -4.02
C ASN A 30 4.23 -10.22 -4.04
N ALA A 31 5.12 -11.17 -3.72
CA ALA A 31 6.56 -10.94 -3.65
C ALA A 31 7.18 -10.35 -4.94
N SER A 32 6.69 -10.73 -6.12
CA SER A 32 7.20 -10.24 -7.41
C SER A 32 6.87 -8.76 -7.61
N VAL A 33 5.59 -8.40 -7.43
CA VAL A 33 5.12 -7.00 -7.53
C VAL A 33 5.79 -6.15 -6.45
N ALA A 34 5.85 -6.63 -5.21
CA ALA A 34 6.51 -5.90 -4.14
C ALA A 34 8.00 -5.64 -4.41
N SER A 35 8.70 -6.61 -5.02
CA SER A 35 10.10 -6.43 -5.41
C SER A 35 10.25 -5.37 -6.51
N LEU A 36 9.33 -5.33 -7.49
CA LEU A 36 9.31 -4.29 -8.51
C LEU A 36 9.06 -2.91 -7.90
N LEU A 37 8.11 -2.80 -6.96
CA LEU A 37 7.80 -1.54 -6.27
C LEU A 37 8.97 -1.03 -5.42
N LEU A 38 9.73 -1.94 -4.79
CA LEU A 38 10.92 -1.58 -4.03
C LEU A 38 12.09 -1.14 -4.93
N GLN A 39 12.20 -1.69 -6.13
CA GLN A 39 13.28 -1.37 -7.08
C GLN A 39 12.98 -0.13 -7.92
N HIS A 40 11.74 0.04 -8.36
CA HIS A 40 11.33 1.10 -9.29
C HIS A 40 10.50 2.21 -8.63
N GLY A 41 10.15 2.07 -7.36
CA GLY A 41 9.24 2.98 -6.67
C GLY A 41 7.77 2.69 -6.97
N LEU A 42 6.90 3.59 -6.52
CA LEU A 42 5.44 3.47 -6.69
C LEU A 42 5.03 3.96 -8.08
N PRO A 43 4.49 3.10 -8.97
CA PRO A 43 3.95 3.51 -10.24
C PRO A 43 2.70 4.37 -10.02
N LEU A 44 2.73 5.57 -10.58
CA LEU A 44 1.58 6.45 -10.63
C LEU A 44 0.80 6.17 -11.91
N ASN A 45 -0.23 5.33 -11.83
CA ASN A 45 -0.99 4.90 -12.99
C ASN A 45 -2.50 5.02 -12.75
N ARG A 46 -3.15 5.96 -13.44
CA ARG A 46 -4.61 6.16 -13.36
C ARG A 46 -5.42 4.96 -13.86
N ARG A 47 -4.89 4.17 -14.78
CA ARG A 47 -5.60 3.00 -15.33
C ARG A 47 -5.56 1.81 -14.37
N HIS A 48 -4.52 1.74 -13.57
CA HIS A 48 -4.31 0.69 -12.57
C HIS A 48 -3.78 1.32 -11.28
N PRO A 49 -4.62 2.09 -10.56
CA PRO A 49 -4.20 2.77 -9.35
C PRO A 49 -3.79 1.74 -8.30
N LEU A 50 -2.73 2.05 -7.55
CA LEU A 50 -2.35 1.20 -6.43
C LEU A 50 -3.27 1.50 -5.24
N MET A 51 -3.92 0.46 -4.74
CA MET A 51 -4.74 0.56 -3.55
C MET A 51 -3.85 0.57 -2.30
N LEU A 52 -4.07 1.58 -1.46
CA LEU A 52 -3.38 1.84 -0.22
C LEU A 52 -4.41 1.81 0.91
N THR A 53 -4.06 1.23 2.04
CA THR A 53 -4.94 1.16 3.21
C THR A 53 -4.22 1.62 4.47
N GLU A 54 -4.98 2.15 5.42
CA GLU A 54 -4.48 2.31 6.78
C GLU A 54 -4.23 0.95 7.44
N GLN A 55 -3.53 0.99 8.56
CA GLN A 55 -3.15 -0.20 9.33
C GLN A 55 -4.30 -1.18 9.61
N ASN A 56 -5.52 -0.68 9.84
CA ASN A 56 -6.67 -1.52 10.15
C ASN A 56 -7.15 -2.36 8.95
N GLY A 57 -6.94 -1.88 7.72
CA GLY A 57 -7.37 -2.59 6.51
C GLY A 57 -6.38 -3.65 6.02
N ILE A 58 -5.18 -3.74 6.61
CA ILE A 58 -4.17 -4.73 6.20
C ILE A 58 -4.70 -6.16 6.36
N SER A 59 -5.38 -6.44 7.47
CA SER A 59 -5.93 -7.78 7.75
C SER A 59 -6.97 -8.20 6.70
N ALA A 60 -7.86 -7.28 6.33
CA ALA A 60 -8.89 -7.53 5.32
C ALA A 60 -8.27 -7.71 3.93
N TRP A 61 -7.25 -6.93 3.60
CA TRP A 61 -6.55 -7.08 2.33
C TRP A 61 -5.72 -8.37 2.24
N LEU A 62 -5.08 -8.79 3.33
CA LEU A 62 -4.40 -10.09 3.41
C LEU A 62 -5.37 -11.24 3.19
N ALA A 63 -6.58 -11.17 3.76
CA ALA A 63 -7.64 -12.14 3.48
C ALA A 63 -8.00 -12.15 1.99
N LYS A 64 -8.25 -10.98 1.40
CA LYS A 64 -8.58 -10.83 -0.03
C LYS A 64 -7.50 -11.38 -0.97
N ILE A 65 -6.21 -11.13 -0.69
CA ILE A 65 -5.08 -11.69 -1.47
C ILE A 65 -4.97 -13.20 -1.31
N THR A 66 -5.27 -13.72 -0.12
CA THR A 66 -5.28 -15.16 0.13
C THR A 66 -6.41 -15.83 -0.66
N GLU A 67 -7.56 -15.18 -0.81
CA GLU A 67 -8.67 -15.65 -1.64
C GLU A 67 -8.39 -15.55 -3.15
N TYR A 68 -7.67 -14.51 -3.59
CA TYR A 68 -7.38 -14.27 -5.01
C TYR A 68 -6.27 -15.13 -5.60
N ILE A 69 -5.36 -15.62 -4.76
CA ILE A 69 -4.22 -16.44 -5.20
C ILE A 69 -4.44 -17.85 -4.68
N GLU A 70 -4.95 -18.74 -5.54
CA GLU A 70 -5.05 -20.17 -5.23
C GLU A 70 -3.66 -20.73 -4.86
N GLY A 71 -3.47 -21.13 -3.60
CA GLY A 71 -2.23 -21.76 -3.08
C GLY A 71 -1.70 -21.16 -1.76
N ASN A 72 -0.44 -21.47 -1.40
CA ASN A 72 0.28 -20.96 -0.21
C ASN A 72 0.59 -19.44 -0.29
N ALA A 73 -0.38 -18.62 -0.71
CA ALA A 73 -0.25 -17.19 -0.95
C ALA A 73 0.00 -16.39 0.34
N SER A 74 -0.50 -16.87 1.48
CA SER A 74 -0.28 -16.24 2.78
C SER A 74 1.22 -16.11 3.13
N GLU A 75 2.07 -17.03 2.67
CA GLU A 75 3.53 -16.96 2.84
C GLU A 75 4.23 -16.03 1.83
N LYS A 76 3.54 -15.62 0.75
CA LYS A 76 4.10 -14.81 -0.35
C LYS A 76 3.55 -13.38 -0.40
N ALA A 77 2.55 -13.06 0.41
CA ALA A 77 2.07 -11.70 0.56
C ALA A 77 3.14 -10.84 1.24
N VAL A 78 3.43 -9.69 0.65
CA VAL A 78 4.40 -8.74 1.15
C VAL A 78 3.68 -7.45 1.49
N ILE A 79 3.86 -7.01 2.73
CA ILE A 79 3.35 -5.74 3.21
C ILE A 79 4.42 -4.68 2.95
N LEU A 80 4.06 -3.66 2.21
CA LEU A 80 4.84 -2.48 1.94
C LEU A 80 4.25 -1.31 2.71
N ARG A 81 5.11 -0.53 3.35
CA ARG A 81 4.75 0.65 4.13
C ARG A 81 5.39 1.89 3.51
N LEU A 82 4.62 2.97 3.42
CA LEU A 82 5.09 4.29 3.00
C LEU A 82 4.46 5.38 3.88
N ARG A 83 5.06 6.58 3.90
CA ARG A 83 4.49 7.71 4.61
C ARG A 83 3.39 8.38 3.78
N ARG A 84 2.23 8.65 4.39
CA ARG A 84 1.08 9.31 3.75
C ARG A 84 1.46 10.65 3.13
N VAL A 85 2.20 11.48 3.85
CA VAL A 85 2.63 12.83 3.42
C VAL A 85 3.40 12.82 2.09
N MET A 86 4.04 11.70 1.72
CA MET A 86 4.83 11.61 0.50
C MET A 86 3.98 11.31 -0.74
N VAL A 87 2.72 10.94 -0.55
CA VAL A 87 1.80 10.57 -1.64
C VAL A 87 0.47 11.31 -1.55
N GLU A 88 0.26 12.14 -0.53
CA GLU A 88 -1.03 12.77 -0.19
C GLU A 88 -1.66 13.50 -1.37
N ASP A 89 -0.87 14.23 -2.15
CA ASP A 89 -1.34 14.94 -3.36
C ASP A 89 -1.80 14.02 -4.50
N ALA A 90 -1.43 12.74 -4.45
CA ALA A 90 -1.79 11.72 -5.43
C ALA A 90 -2.76 10.66 -4.87
N LEU A 91 -3.23 10.81 -3.64
CA LEU A 91 -4.24 9.94 -3.03
C LEU A 91 -5.64 10.39 -3.43
N GLU A 92 -6.42 9.45 -3.96
CA GLU A 92 -7.86 9.60 -4.11
C GLU A 92 -8.57 8.70 -3.09
N PRO A 93 -9.60 9.18 -2.37
CA PRO A 93 -10.35 8.34 -1.45
C PRO A 93 -11.12 7.24 -2.20
N ASP A 94 -11.11 6.03 -1.64
CA ASP A 94 -11.79 4.86 -2.20
C ASP A 94 -12.94 4.42 -1.27
N PRO A 95 -14.17 4.90 -1.48
CA PRO A 95 -15.29 4.60 -0.60
C PRO A 95 -15.71 3.13 -0.64
N ASP A 96 -15.54 2.45 -1.78
CA ASP A 96 -15.94 1.06 -1.96
C ASP A 96 -15.07 0.15 -1.09
N HIS A 97 -13.75 0.27 -1.21
CA HIS A 97 -12.84 -0.50 -0.37
C HIS A 97 -12.83 -0.03 1.08
N THR A 98 -13.13 1.25 1.34
CA THR A 98 -13.25 1.75 2.72
C THR A 98 -14.40 1.07 3.45
N ALA A 99 -15.54 0.87 2.78
CA ALA A 99 -16.66 0.12 3.31
C ALA A 99 -16.34 -1.37 3.43
N GLU A 100 -15.69 -1.96 2.42
CA GLU A 100 -15.33 -3.39 2.40
C GLU A 100 -14.37 -3.77 3.55
N PHE A 101 -13.37 -2.94 3.82
CA PHE A 101 -12.32 -3.24 4.81
C PHE A 101 -12.54 -2.59 6.17
N ALA A 102 -13.64 -1.83 6.34
CA ALA A 102 -13.91 -1.03 7.53
C ALA A 102 -12.71 -0.17 7.97
N SER A 103 -11.96 0.35 6.99
CA SER A 103 -10.72 1.10 7.19
C SER A 103 -10.54 2.09 6.03
N ASN A 104 -9.98 3.28 6.28
CA ASN A 104 -9.76 4.24 5.20
C ASN A 104 -8.84 3.65 4.14
N CYS A 105 -9.34 3.68 2.90
CA CYS A 105 -8.66 3.18 1.73
C CYS A 105 -8.51 4.29 0.70
N TYR A 106 -7.41 4.24 -0.02
CA TYR A 106 -7.02 5.27 -0.98
C TYR A 106 -6.48 4.63 -2.23
N LEU A 107 -6.70 5.27 -3.37
CA LEU A 107 -6.13 4.93 -4.65
C LEU A 107 -5.00 5.89 -4.97
N LEU A 108 -3.82 5.34 -5.22
CA LEU A 108 -2.68 6.08 -5.74
C LEU A 108 -2.76 6.08 -7.28
N SER A 109 -3.49 7.05 -7.81
CA SER A 109 -3.78 7.15 -9.26
C SER A 109 -2.85 8.13 -9.99
N GLY A 110 -2.10 8.95 -9.26
CA GLY A 110 -1.13 9.86 -9.87
C GLY A 110 -1.77 11.16 -10.34
N ASN A 111 -1.94 12.08 -9.40
CA ASN A 111 -1.89 13.52 -9.66
C ASN A 111 -0.69 14.13 -8.92
N PHE A 112 0.43 13.39 -8.85
CA PHE A 112 1.62 13.83 -8.15
C PHE A 112 2.30 14.94 -8.97
N ASN A 113 2.22 16.17 -8.48
CA ASN A 113 2.92 17.33 -9.07
C ASN A 113 4.43 17.34 -8.73
N GLY A 114 4.94 16.30 -8.07
CA GLY A 114 6.36 16.10 -7.78
C GLY A 114 7.05 15.38 -8.93
N THR A 115 7.75 16.13 -9.77
CA THR A 115 8.67 15.60 -10.79
C THR A 115 9.71 14.68 -10.12
N ILE A 116 9.75 13.41 -10.53
CA ILE A 116 10.92 12.54 -10.30
C ILE A 116 11.79 12.63 -11.55
N ILE A 117 12.93 13.31 -11.44
CA ILE A 117 14.03 13.37 -12.41
C ILE A 117 15.14 12.41 -11.98
#